data_AF-H6V5W0-F1
#
_entry.id   AF-H6V5W0-F1
#
_cell.length_a   1.000
_cell.length_b   1.000
_cell.length_c   1.000
_cell.angle_alpha   90.00
_cell.angle_beta   90.00
_cell.angle_gamma   90.00
#
_symmetry.space_group_name_H-M   'P 1'
#
loop_
_entity.id
_entity.type
_entity.pdbx_description
1 polymer ?
#
loop_
_entity_poly.entity_id
_entity_poly.type
_entity_poly.pdbx_seq_one_letter_code
_entity_poly.pdbx_strand_id
1 'polypeptide(L)'
;RQAQQVVQGTSVYENEEYLLALILKEGAMDESQCKEKLKKYCENLKEANKKLTKIYPKLKDICKDEDRDKKCTGLKNKITGKCTPLKTTLDTIVKNPLPSDDECRKNEQQCLFLEG
;
A
#
# COMPACT_ATOMS: atom_id res chain seq x y z
N ARG A 1 -16.24 8.09 33.02
CA ARG A 1 -15.31 8.49 31.93
C ARG A 1 -14.54 7.24 31.52
N GLN A 2 -15.10 6.42 30.62
CA GLN A 2 -14.37 5.29 30.03
C GLN A 2 -13.62 5.84 28.82
N ALA A 3 -12.29 5.73 28.84
CA ALA A 3 -11.46 6.11 27.71
C ALA A 3 -11.70 5.09 26.59
N GLN A 4 -12.60 5.43 25.65
CA GLN A 4 -12.60 4.81 24.33
C GLN A 4 -11.23 5.11 23.73
N GLN A 5 -10.38 4.10 23.65
CA GLN A 5 -9.25 4.12 22.74
C GLN A 5 -9.83 4.21 21.35
N VAL A 6 -9.93 5.42 20.84
CA VAL A 6 -10.06 5.68 19.41
C VAL A 6 -8.78 5.10 18.83
N VAL A 7 -8.85 3.89 18.29
CA VAL A 7 -7.86 3.41 17.32
C VAL A 7 -8.00 4.42 16.18
N GLN A 8 -7.19 5.48 16.23
CA GLN A 8 -6.97 6.33 15.08
C GLN A 8 -6.53 5.37 13.99
N GLY A 9 -7.43 5.06 13.07
CA GLY A 9 -7.14 4.20 11.95
C GLY A 9 -5.98 4.85 11.23
N THR A 10 -4.77 4.33 11.44
CA THR A 10 -3.60 4.64 10.64
C THR A 10 -4.08 4.53 9.22
N SER A 11 -4.14 5.67 8.55
CA SER A 11 -4.73 5.74 7.24
C SER A 11 -4.02 4.72 6.35
N VAL A 12 -4.70 4.03 5.45
CA VAL A 12 -4.05 3.08 4.52
C VAL A 12 -2.91 3.79 3.75
N TYR A 13 -3.06 5.11 3.56
CA TYR A 13 -2.07 6.05 3.01
C TYR A 13 -0.83 6.31 3.89
N GLU A 14 -0.80 5.86 5.14
CA GLU A 14 0.33 5.97 6.08
C GLU A 14 1.23 4.74 6.09
N ASN A 15 0.77 3.61 5.53
CA ASN A 15 1.60 2.43 5.41
C ASN A 15 2.41 2.47 4.11
N GLU A 16 3.73 2.48 4.21
CA GLU A 16 4.62 2.47 3.05
C GLU A 16 4.37 1.25 2.14
N GLU A 17 4.02 0.10 2.71
CA GLU A 17 3.79 -1.15 1.95
C GLU A 17 2.57 -1.06 1.03
N TYR A 18 1.49 -0.39 1.45
CA TYR A 18 0.32 -0.17 0.60
C TYR A 18 0.64 0.77 -0.57
N LEU A 19 1.46 1.79 -0.31
CA LEU A 19 1.88 2.73 -1.34
C LEU A 19 2.85 2.07 -2.34
N LEU A 20 3.78 1.25 -1.87
CA LEU A 20 4.66 0.45 -2.72
C LEU A 20 3.88 -0.57 -3.55
N ALA A 21 2.91 -1.27 -2.97
CA ALA A 21 2.05 -2.20 -3.70
C ALA A 21 1.26 -1.47 -4.81
N LEU A 22 0.64 -0.32 -4.50
CA LEU A 22 -0.08 0.49 -5.48
C LEU A 22 0.82 0.97 -6.64
N ILE A 23 2.05 1.42 -6.34
CA ILE A 23 2.96 1.96 -7.35
C ILE A 23 3.54 0.84 -8.24
N LEU A 24 3.94 -0.27 -7.62
CA LEU A 24 4.72 -1.32 -8.29
C LEU A 24 3.84 -2.43 -8.88
N LYS A 25 2.59 -2.55 -8.39
CA LYS A 25 1.60 -3.54 -8.79
C LYS A 25 2.19 -4.96 -8.69
N GLU A 26 2.01 -5.79 -9.71
CA GLU A 26 2.55 -7.15 -9.80
C GLU A 26 4.06 -7.20 -9.58
N GLY A 27 4.76 -6.11 -9.93
CA GLY A 27 6.21 -6.04 -9.72
C GLY A 27 6.62 -6.00 -8.26
N ALA A 28 5.70 -5.76 -7.31
CA ALA A 28 5.98 -5.89 -5.88
C ALA A 28 6.11 -7.36 -5.44
N MET A 29 5.63 -8.32 -6.25
CA MET A 29 5.61 -9.75 -5.93
C MET A 29 6.89 -10.48 -6.30
N ASP A 30 7.79 -9.82 -7.03
CA ASP A 30 9.13 -10.29 -7.35
C ASP A 30 10.16 -9.23 -6.95
N GLU A 31 11.21 -9.64 -6.23
CA GLU A 31 12.16 -8.69 -5.67
C GLU A 31 12.99 -7.98 -6.75
N SER A 32 13.32 -8.67 -7.85
CA SER A 32 14.08 -8.09 -8.97
C SER A 32 13.24 -7.06 -9.71
N GLN A 33 12.00 -7.44 -10.07
CA GLN A 33 11.05 -6.54 -10.72
C GLN A 33 10.69 -5.35 -9.83
N CYS A 34 10.58 -5.56 -8.52
CA CYS A 34 10.33 -4.49 -7.55
C CYS A 34 11.43 -3.43 -7.65
N LYS A 35 12.70 -3.85 -7.60
CA LYS A 35 13.85 -2.93 -7.68
C LYS A 35 13.87 -2.18 -9.01
N GLU A 36 13.65 -2.89 -10.12
CA GLU A 36 13.62 -2.27 -11.46
C GLU A 36 12.50 -1.25 -11.60
N LYS A 37 11.26 -1.61 -11.24
CA LYS A 37 10.10 -0.71 -11.35
C LYS A 37 10.20 0.46 -10.37
N LEU A 38 10.69 0.23 -9.15
CA LEU A 38 10.87 1.29 -8.16
C LEU A 38 11.94 2.30 -8.61
N LYS A 39 13.02 1.83 -9.23
CA LYS A 39 14.02 2.71 -9.85
C LYS A 39 13.39 3.58 -10.96
N LYS A 40 12.68 2.96 -11.92
CA LYS A 40 12.00 3.68 -13.00
C LYS A 40 10.98 4.70 -12.48
N TYR A 41 10.20 4.31 -11.46
CA TYR A 41 9.25 5.20 -10.80
C TYR A 41 9.93 6.44 -10.24
N CYS A 42 11.05 6.25 -9.52
CA CYS A 42 11.80 7.35 -8.93
C CYS A 42 12.49 8.25 -9.95
N GLU A 43 12.97 7.71 -11.07
CA GLU A 43 13.50 8.48 -12.20
C GLU A 43 12.39 9.34 -12.82
N ASN A 44 11.24 8.75 -13.15
CA ASN A 44 10.08 9.47 -13.67
C ASN A 44 9.59 10.57 -12.71
N LEU A 45 9.60 10.28 -11.40
CA LEU A 45 9.20 11.26 -10.38
C LEU A 45 10.18 12.44 -10.27
N LYS A 46 11.49 12.20 -10.46
CA LYS A 46 12.51 13.25 -10.53
C LYS A 46 12.29 14.14 -11.78
N GLU A 47 11.88 13.55 -12.90
CA GLU A 47 11.62 14.26 -14.17
C GLU A 47 10.29 15.02 -14.19
N ALA A 48 9.23 14.48 -13.57
CA ALA A 48 7.85 14.97 -13.64
C ALA A 48 7.57 16.29 -12.88
N ASN A 49 8.57 17.18 -12.76
CA ASN A 49 8.51 18.51 -12.14
C ASN A 49 8.71 18.50 -10.61
N LYS A 50 9.67 19.30 -10.13
CA LYS A 50 9.99 19.56 -8.70
C LYS A 50 8.81 20.07 -7.86
N LYS A 51 7.67 20.40 -8.49
CA LYS A 51 6.42 20.74 -7.80
C LYS A 51 5.67 19.50 -7.29
N LEU A 52 5.73 18.34 -7.96
CA LEU A 52 5.08 17.10 -7.48
C LEU A 52 5.69 16.62 -6.16
N THR A 53 7.00 16.77 -5.99
CA THR A 53 7.69 16.45 -4.74
C THR A 53 7.30 17.37 -3.57
N LYS A 54 6.66 18.52 -3.84
CA LYS A 54 6.03 19.36 -2.80
C LYS A 54 4.63 18.90 -2.43
N ILE A 55 3.94 18.15 -3.30
CA ILE A 55 2.54 17.73 -3.11
C ILE A 55 2.47 16.48 -2.23
N TYR A 56 3.41 15.54 -2.36
CA TYR A 56 3.46 14.34 -1.51
C TYR A 56 4.88 14.00 -1.02
N PRO A 57 5.26 14.44 0.20
CA PRO A 57 6.56 14.13 0.81
C PRO A 57 6.86 12.62 0.89
N LYS A 58 5.83 11.79 1.11
CA LYS A 58 5.96 10.32 1.17
C LYS A 58 6.48 9.69 -0.12
N LEU A 59 6.10 10.23 -1.29
CA LEU A 59 6.63 9.74 -2.58
C LEU A 59 8.12 10.02 -2.73
N LYS A 60 8.58 11.14 -2.17
CA LYS A 60 10.01 11.48 -2.12
C LYS A 60 10.77 10.56 -1.15
N ASP A 61 10.17 10.24 0.00
CA ASP A 61 10.75 9.33 0.97
C ASP A 61 10.91 7.90 0.43
N ILE A 62 9.97 7.46 -0.42
CA ILE A 62 10.09 6.20 -1.18
C ILE A 62 11.36 6.16 -2.03
N CYS A 63 11.73 7.29 -2.64
CA CYS A 63 12.84 7.42 -3.56
C CYS A 63 14.18 7.86 -2.94
N LYS A 64 14.31 7.86 -1.60
CA LYS A 64 15.61 8.12 -0.94
C LYS A 64 16.56 6.96 -1.24
N ASP A 65 17.67 7.28 -1.92
CA ASP A 65 18.54 6.33 -2.64
C ASP A 65 19.29 5.34 -1.71
N GLU A 66 19.48 5.65 -0.42
CA GLU A 66 20.31 4.86 0.52
C GLU A 66 19.66 3.51 0.91
N ASP A 67 18.33 3.42 0.85
CA ASP A 67 17.55 2.26 1.31
C ASP A 67 16.47 1.81 0.31
N ARG A 68 16.41 2.41 -0.88
CA ARG A 68 15.35 2.15 -1.88
C ARG A 68 15.18 0.65 -2.15
N ASP A 69 16.27 -0.06 -2.41
CA ASP A 69 16.22 -1.48 -2.78
C ASP A 69 15.86 -2.37 -1.58
N LYS A 70 16.16 -1.94 -0.34
CA LYS A 70 15.76 -2.65 0.89
C LYS A 70 14.25 -2.65 1.08
N LYS A 71 13.53 -1.69 0.50
CA LYS A 71 12.06 -1.64 0.52
C LYS A 71 11.41 -2.78 -0.25
N CYS A 72 12.14 -3.38 -1.21
CA CYS A 72 11.70 -4.56 -1.95
C CYS A 72 11.93 -5.87 -1.17
N THR A 73 12.92 -5.90 -0.28
CA THR A 73 13.24 -7.09 0.51
C THR A 73 12.08 -7.44 1.44
N GLY A 74 11.48 -8.62 1.24
CA GLY A 74 10.34 -9.09 2.02
C GLY A 74 9.02 -8.36 1.75
N LEU A 75 8.96 -7.46 0.77
CA LEU A 75 7.73 -6.73 0.41
C LEU A 75 6.61 -7.69 0.01
N LYS A 76 6.93 -8.71 -0.81
CA LYS A 76 6.00 -9.80 -1.16
C LYS A 76 5.37 -10.44 0.06
N ASN A 77 6.17 -10.77 1.08
CA ASN A 77 5.68 -11.44 2.29
C ASN A 77 4.77 -10.51 3.09
N LYS A 78 5.11 -9.22 3.17
CA LYS A 78 4.29 -8.20 3.82
C LYS A 78 2.95 -8.00 3.13
N ILE A 79 2.96 -7.87 1.79
CA ILE A 79 1.73 -7.76 0.99
C ILE A 79 0.89 -9.03 1.15
N THR A 80 1.49 -10.21 0.99
CA THR A 80 0.80 -11.51 1.17
C THR A 80 0.20 -11.65 2.57
N GLY A 81 0.93 -11.21 3.60
CA GLY A 81 0.47 -11.20 4.98
C GLY A 81 -0.72 -10.27 5.24
N LYS A 82 -0.94 -9.27 4.39
CA LYS A 82 -2.14 -8.40 4.43
C LYS A 82 -3.27 -8.90 3.53
N CYS A 83 -2.94 -9.42 2.34
CA CYS A 83 -3.93 -9.96 1.42
C CYS A 83 -4.62 -11.21 1.97
N THR A 84 -3.90 -12.07 2.69
CA THR A 84 -4.46 -13.31 3.25
C THR A 84 -5.61 -13.04 4.24
N PRO A 85 -5.43 -12.25 5.32
CA PRO A 85 -6.52 -11.94 6.24
C PRO A 85 -7.62 -11.09 5.59
N LEU A 86 -7.27 -10.20 4.65
CA LEU A 86 -8.26 -9.44 3.88
C LEU A 86 -9.15 -10.38 3.06
N LYS A 87 -8.55 -11.36 2.37
CA LYS A 87 -9.29 -12.38 1.61
C LYS A 87 -10.25 -13.16 2.52
N THR A 88 -9.79 -13.64 3.68
CA THR A 88 -10.67 -14.34 4.64
C THR A 88 -11.81 -13.45 5.13
N THR A 89 -11.55 -12.16 5.34
CA THR A 89 -12.57 -11.18 5.74
C THR A 89 -13.58 -10.99 4.62
N LEU A 90 -13.12 -10.78 3.38
CA LEU A 90 -13.97 -10.65 2.19
C LEU A 90 -14.82 -11.90 1.96
N ASP A 91 -14.24 -13.10 2.07
CA ASP A 91 -14.96 -14.37 1.94
C ASP A 91 -16.12 -14.52 2.95
N THR A 92 -16.02 -13.84 4.10
CA THR A 92 -17.10 -13.78 5.11
C THR A 92 -18.14 -12.73 4.74
N ILE A 93 -17.70 -11.54 4.33
CA ILE A 93 -18.58 -10.43 3.93
C ILE A 93 -19.42 -10.79 2.71
N VAL A 94 -18.84 -11.41 1.68
CA VAL A 94 -19.57 -11.78 0.45
C VAL A 94 -20.60 -12.88 0.67
N LYS A 95 -20.51 -13.62 1.79
CA LYS A 95 -21.54 -14.59 2.22
C LYS A 95 -22.69 -13.93 2.97
N ASN A 96 -22.49 -12.70 3.46
CA ASN A 96 -23.57 -11.92 4.05
C ASN A 96 -24.47 -11.40 2.91
N PRO A 97 -25.78 -11.71 2.88
CA PRO A 97 -26.68 -11.18 1.86
C PRO A 97 -26.89 -9.66 1.93
N LEU A 98 -26.58 -9.04 3.08
CA LEU A 98 -26.73 -7.60 3.32
C LEU A 98 -25.51 -7.09 4.12
N PRO A 99 -24.32 -6.99 3.50
CA PRO A 99 -23.16 -6.39 4.12
C PRO A 99 -23.39 -4.90 4.37
N SER A 100 -22.82 -4.36 5.45
CA SER A 100 -22.94 -2.92 5.73
C SER A 100 -22.08 -2.09 4.77
N ASP A 101 -22.52 -0.86 4.49
CA ASP A 101 -21.74 0.08 3.67
C ASP A 101 -20.34 0.34 4.24
N ASP A 102 -20.20 0.37 5.57
CA ASP A 102 -18.92 0.56 6.25
C ASP A 102 -17.97 -0.62 6.04
N GLU A 103 -18.48 -1.86 6.08
CA GLU A 103 -17.71 -3.05 5.74
C GLU A 103 -17.23 -3.01 4.29
N CYS A 104 -18.10 -2.64 3.36
CA CYS A 104 -17.75 -2.51 1.94
C CYS A 104 -16.67 -1.45 1.73
N ARG A 105 -16.89 -0.21 2.21
CA ARG A 105 -15.95 0.91 2.00
C ARG A 105 -14.58 0.66 2.61
N LYS A 106 -14.53 0.05 3.80
CA LYS A 106 -13.25 -0.23 4.47
C LYS A 106 -12.43 -1.27 3.71
N ASN A 107 -13.06 -2.34 3.23
CA ASN A 107 -12.35 -3.43 2.55
C ASN A 107 -12.03 -3.08 1.09
N GLU A 108 -12.90 -2.34 0.39
CA GLU A 108 -12.65 -1.78 -0.95
C GLU A 108 -11.38 -0.92 -0.96
N GLN A 109 -11.24 -0.02 0.02
CA GLN A 109 -10.04 0.80 0.15
C GLN A 109 -8.78 -0.07 0.29
N GLN A 110 -8.81 -1.11 1.14
CA GLN A 110 -7.65 -1.98 1.31
C GLN A 110 -7.32 -2.79 0.05
N CYS A 111 -8.34 -3.28 -0.67
CA CYS A 111 -8.16 -3.95 -1.96
C CYS A 111 -7.47 -3.05 -2.97
N LEU A 112 -7.93 -1.81 -3.14
CA LEU A 112 -7.36 -0.88 -4.13
C LEU A 112 -5.83 -0.71 -4.01
N PHE A 113 -5.28 -0.74 -2.80
CA PHE A 113 -3.82 -0.64 -2.61
C PHE A 113 -3.08 -1.97 -2.71
N LEU A 114 -3.78 -3.09 -2.54
CA LEU A 114 -3.20 -4.44 -2.57
C LEU A 114 -3.51 -5.22 -3.84
N GLU A 115 -4.23 -4.61 -4.78
CA GLU A 115 -4.35 -5.03 -6.18
C GLU A 115 -2.98 -4.88 -6.87
N GLY A 116 -2.06 -5.75 -6.45
CA GLY A 116 -0.75 -5.97 -7.04
C GLY A 116 -0.93 -6.71 -8.34
#